data_AF-A0A7Y1XZ61-F1
#
_entry.id   AF-A0A7Y1XZ61-F1
#
_cell.length_a   1.000
_cell.length_b   1.000
_cell.length_c   1.000
_cell.angle_alpha   90.00
_cell.angle_beta   90.00
_cell.angle_gamma   90.00
#
_symmetry.space_group_name_H-M   'P 1'
#
loop_
_entity.id
_entity.type
_entity.pdbx_description
1 polymer ?
#
loop_
_entity_poly.entity_id
_entity_poly.type
_entity_poly.pdbx_seq_one_letter_code
_entity_poly.pdbx_strand_id
1 'polypeptide(L)'
;EEGTAFSPIVQSNRQTEEDVRNSGLDWVIGRNGIYIEPDLEYLDTYINDGEIRNCAGDGKCGYTSRPELAYAYTLMLLKGNHNGQTYNLTGEAISQAELADLINDVYGTELKYQAVSIENYKQERIAELGDFIGTVIAGIYEGMSRGVNEVPSDYEKAAGRVHKPIKEVIEDFKNSS
;
A
#
# COMPACT_ATOMS: atom_id res chain seq x y z
N GLU A 1 -2.46 -14.13 0.41
CA GLU A 1 -1.23 -14.70 1.01
C GLU A 1 -0.51 -15.65 0.04
N GLU A 2 -1.23 -16.41 -0.78
CA GLU A 2 -0.64 -17.28 -1.82
C GLU A 2 -1.09 -16.91 -3.24
N GLY A 3 -0.39 -17.42 -4.25
CA GLY A 3 -0.82 -17.40 -5.65
C GLY A 3 -0.50 -16.15 -6.45
N THR A 4 0.28 -15.20 -5.93
CA THR A 4 0.76 -14.03 -6.69
C THR A 4 2.28 -14.04 -6.79
N ALA A 5 2.82 -13.30 -7.75
CA ALA A 5 4.26 -13.03 -7.82
C ALA A 5 4.82 -12.36 -6.54
N PHE A 6 3.97 -11.68 -5.76
CA PHE A 6 4.32 -11.04 -4.51
C PHE A 6 4.33 -11.99 -3.30
N SER A 7 3.76 -13.20 -3.45
CA SER A 7 3.62 -14.17 -2.35
C SER A 7 4.93 -14.54 -1.64
N PRO A 8 6.09 -14.74 -2.32
CA PRO A 8 7.34 -15.03 -1.62
C PRO A 8 7.76 -13.95 -0.61
N ILE A 9 7.51 -12.68 -0.92
CA ILE A 9 7.78 -11.54 -0.01
C ILE A 9 6.86 -11.63 1.21
N VAL A 10 5.57 -11.91 0.98
CA VAL A 10 4.59 -12.11 2.07
C VAL A 10 5.01 -13.26 2.98
N GLN A 11 5.44 -14.38 2.42
CA GLN A 11 5.88 -15.55 3.19
C GLN A 11 7.14 -15.26 4.01
N SER A 12 8.11 -14.54 3.44
CA SER A 12 9.30 -14.09 4.17
C SER A 12 8.93 -13.21 5.37
N ASN A 13 7.93 -12.33 5.22
CA ASN A 13 7.43 -11.52 6.32
C ASN A 13 6.74 -12.37 7.39
N ARG A 14 5.90 -13.34 7.00
CA ARG A 14 5.24 -14.25 7.95
C ARG A 14 6.23 -15.08 8.76
N GLN A 15 7.28 -15.59 8.12
CA GLN A 15 8.35 -16.27 8.85
C GLN A 15 9.04 -15.33 9.86
N THR A 16 9.34 -14.10 9.46
CA THR A 16 9.93 -13.10 10.38
C THR A 16 9.02 -12.82 11.57
N GLU A 17 7.71 -12.76 11.36
CA GLU A 17 6.75 -12.61 12.46
C GLU A 17 6.80 -13.79 13.43
N GLU A 18 6.91 -15.02 12.94
CA GLU A 18 7.06 -16.21 13.78
C GLU A 18 8.37 -16.20 14.56
N ASP A 19 9.47 -15.82 13.92
CA ASP A 19 10.78 -15.73 14.55
C ASP A 19 10.78 -14.69 15.68
N VAL A 20 10.14 -13.53 15.46
CA VAL A 20 9.96 -12.49 16.48
C VAL A 20 9.11 -12.99 17.65
N ARG A 21 7.99 -13.68 17.37
CA ARG A 21 7.11 -14.25 18.41
C ARG A 21 7.84 -15.30 19.26
N ASN A 22 8.74 -16.07 18.64
CA ASN A 22 9.49 -17.15 19.28
C ASN A 22 10.82 -16.68 19.91
N SER A 23 11.16 -15.39 19.83
CA SER A 23 12.44 -14.84 20.30
C SER A 23 12.61 -14.84 21.82
N GLY A 24 11.51 -14.94 22.59
CA GLY A 24 11.50 -14.75 24.04
C GLY A 24 11.59 -13.29 24.49
N LEU A 25 11.58 -12.34 23.55
CA LEU A 25 11.56 -10.90 23.82
C LEU A 25 10.11 -10.36 23.87
N ASP A 26 9.93 -9.19 24.48
CA ASP A 26 8.75 -8.38 24.23
C ASP A 26 8.74 -7.91 22.77
N TRP A 27 7.59 -8.02 22.10
CA TRP A 27 7.47 -7.72 20.68
C TRP A 27 6.16 -7.02 20.34
N VAL A 28 6.16 -6.28 19.23
CA VAL A 28 4.97 -5.77 18.57
C VAL A 28 5.23 -5.78 17.06
N ILE A 29 4.24 -6.15 16.26
CA ILE A 29 4.37 -6.27 14.80
C ILE A 29 3.38 -5.32 14.12
N GLY A 30 3.88 -4.47 13.22
CA GLY A 30 3.05 -3.70 12.30
C GLY A 30 3.08 -4.33 10.89
N ARG A 31 1.91 -4.74 10.39
CA ARG A 31 1.71 -5.14 9.00
C ARG A 31 1.31 -3.90 8.22
N ASN A 32 2.27 -3.27 7.57
CA ASN A 32 2.05 -2.01 6.88
C ASN A 32 1.13 -2.21 5.67
N GLY A 33 0.24 -1.24 5.43
CA GLY A 33 -0.46 -1.09 4.15
C GLY A 33 0.50 -0.77 3.00
N ILE A 34 -0.04 -0.72 1.79
CA ILE A 34 0.73 -0.29 0.62
C ILE A 34 1.00 1.21 0.73
N TYR A 35 2.24 1.62 0.47
CA TYR A 35 2.63 3.02 0.51
C TYR A 35 2.05 3.72 -0.71
N ILE A 36 1.43 4.88 -0.51
CA ILE A 36 0.85 5.67 -1.61
C ILE A 36 1.93 6.46 -2.37
N GLU A 37 3.07 6.73 -1.73
CA GLU A 37 4.12 7.57 -2.30
C GLU A 37 4.63 7.09 -3.66
N PRO A 38 4.85 5.78 -3.94
CA PRO A 38 5.24 5.35 -5.28
C PRO A 38 4.23 5.70 -6.37
N ASP A 39 2.91 5.66 -6.09
CA ASP A 39 1.89 6.09 -7.06
C ASP A 39 1.99 7.62 -7.29
N LEU A 40 2.28 8.41 -6.26
CA LEU A 40 2.43 9.87 -6.35
C LEU A 40 3.76 10.32 -6.96
N GLU A 41 4.85 9.60 -6.71
CA GLU A 41 6.18 9.80 -7.31
C GLU A 41 6.16 9.50 -8.82
N TYR A 42 5.21 8.66 -9.27
CA TYR A 42 5.02 8.29 -10.68
C TYR A 42 4.02 9.19 -11.44
N LEU A 43 3.54 10.26 -10.79
CA LEU A 43 2.46 11.11 -11.30
C LEU A 43 2.76 11.72 -12.68
N ASP A 44 3.98 12.18 -12.93
CA ASP A 44 4.35 12.77 -14.23
C ASP A 44 4.17 11.78 -15.39
N THR A 45 4.41 10.50 -15.15
CA THR A 45 4.17 9.45 -16.15
C THR A 45 2.67 9.27 -16.39
N TYR A 46 1.86 9.22 -15.33
CA TYR A 46 0.40 9.16 -15.48
C TYR A 46 -0.14 10.36 -16.25
N ILE A 47 0.37 11.57 -15.99
CA ILE A 47 -0.03 12.78 -16.71
C ILE A 47 0.35 12.68 -18.19
N ASN A 48 1.55 12.21 -18.51
CA ASN A 48 2.00 12.03 -19.90
C ASN A 48 1.19 10.97 -20.64
N ASP A 49 0.83 9.88 -19.96
CA ASP A 49 0.03 8.79 -20.53
C ASP A 49 -1.47 9.13 -20.57
N GLY A 50 -1.92 10.09 -19.75
CA GLY A 50 -3.31 10.50 -19.61
C GLY A 50 -4.19 9.53 -18.81
N GLU A 51 -3.60 8.48 -18.22
CA GLU A 51 -4.31 7.45 -17.47
C GLU A 51 -3.46 6.85 -16.35
N ILE A 52 -4.13 6.33 -15.32
CA ILE A 52 -3.57 5.37 -14.37
C ILE A 52 -3.96 3.98 -14.88
N ARG A 53 -2.97 3.17 -15.27
CA ARG A 53 -3.20 1.86 -15.90
C ARG A 53 -2.55 0.75 -15.08
N ASN A 54 -3.35 -0.21 -14.62
CA ASN A 54 -2.88 -1.42 -13.94
C ASN A 54 -3.92 -2.55 -13.93
N CYS A 55 -3.60 -3.67 -13.29
CA CYS A 55 -4.45 -4.85 -13.24
C CYS A 55 -5.29 -5.02 -11.95
N ALA A 56 -5.47 -3.96 -11.14
CA ALA A 56 -6.25 -4.05 -9.90
C ALA A 56 -7.76 -4.21 -10.11
N GLY A 57 -8.29 -3.79 -11.27
CA GLY A 57 -9.72 -3.78 -11.53
C GLY A 57 -10.47 -2.96 -10.47
N ASP A 58 -11.56 -3.51 -9.95
CA ASP A 58 -12.36 -2.89 -8.87
C ASP A 58 -11.85 -3.22 -7.47
N GLY A 59 -10.70 -3.89 -7.37
CA GLY A 59 -10.08 -4.27 -6.10
C GLY A 59 -9.67 -3.05 -5.27
N LYS A 60 -9.85 -3.17 -3.95
CA LYS A 60 -9.49 -2.10 -3.00
C LYS A 60 -8.17 -2.37 -2.30
N CYS A 61 -7.51 -1.29 -1.91
CA CYS A 61 -6.24 -1.31 -1.19
C CYS A 61 -6.30 -0.38 0.01
N GLY A 62 -5.97 -0.91 1.19
CA GLY A 62 -5.65 -0.11 2.37
C GLY A 62 -4.30 0.58 2.21
N TYR A 63 -4.30 1.75 1.58
CA TYR A 63 -3.13 2.60 1.44
C TYR A 63 -2.70 3.20 2.77
N THR A 64 -1.42 3.52 2.91
CA THR A 64 -0.86 4.30 4.01
C THR A 64 0.30 5.17 3.51
N SER A 65 0.94 5.92 4.40
CA SER A 65 2.13 6.70 4.08
C SER A 65 3.21 6.49 5.13
N ARG A 66 4.46 6.73 4.75
CA ARG A 66 5.61 6.66 5.66
C ARG A 66 5.44 7.60 6.87
N PRO A 67 4.92 8.84 6.76
CA PRO A 67 4.60 9.66 7.93
C PRO A 67 3.54 9.05 8.87
N GLU A 68 2.46 8.48 8.34
CA GLU A 68 1.44 7.82 9.17
C GLU A 68 2.02 6.58 9.87
N LEU A 69 2.85 5.79 9.18
CA LEU A 69 3.54 4.65 9.79
C LEU A 69 4.53 5.10 10.86
N ALA A 70 5.34 6.13 10.59
CA ALA A 70 6.28 6.68 11.57
C ALA A 70 5.56 7.13 12.86
N TYR A 71 4.38 7.75 12.71
CA TYR A 71 3.54 8.14 13.85
C TYR A 71 3.06 6.91 14.64
N ALA A 72 2.52 5.90 13.97
CA ALA A 72 2.04 4.67 14.63
C ALA A 72 3.17 3.93 15.34
N TYR A 73 4.30 3.70 14.67
CA TYR A 73 5.46 3.04 15.25
C TYR A 73 6.06 3.81 16.43
N THR A 74 6.03 5.15 16.39
CA THR A 74 6.46 5.97 17.54
C THR A 74 5.60 5.68 18.77
N LEU A 75 4.28 5.58 18.61
CA LEU A 75 3.40 5.28 19.75
C LEU A 75 3.54 3.84 20.22
N MET A 76 3.68 2.89 19.29
CA MET A 76 3.95 1.49 19.58
C MET A 76 5.22 1.30 20.40
N LEU A 77 6.27 2.06 20.08
CA LEU A 77 7.55 2.02 20.79
C LEU A 77 7.48 2.67 22.18
N LEU A 78 6.77 3.79 22.32
CA LEU A 78 6.73 4.56 23.57
C LEU A 78 5.77 3.98 24.63
N LYS A 79 4.82 3.12 24.23
CA LYS A 79 3.80 2.59 25.14
C LYS A 79 3.87 1.06 25.22
N GLY A 80 4.11 0.53 26.43
CA GLY A 80 4.24 -0.92 26.65
C GLY A 80 2.94 -1.73 26.50
N ASN A 81 1.78 -1.09 26.32
CA ASN A 81 0.50 -1.79 26.13
C ASN A 81 0.35 -2.46 24.75
N HIS A 82 1.35 -2.32 23.87
CA HIS A 82 1.37 -2.93 22.55
C HIS A 82 2.13 -4.28 22.51
N ASN A 83 2.75 -4.69 23.61
CA ASN A 83 3.48 -5.96 23.67
C ASN A 83 2.55 -7.16 23.35
N GLY A 84 3.05 -8.06 22.52
CA GLY A 84 2.33 -9.25 22.06
C GLY A 84 1.28 -8.98 20.97
N GLN A 85 1.24 -7.78 20.39
CA GLN A 85 0.20 -7.41 19.41
C GLN A 85 0.72 -7.40 17.97
N THR A 86 -0.17 -7.76 17.05
CA THR A 86 0.01 -7.58 15.59
C THR A 86 -1.07 -6.63 15.11
N TYR A 87 -0.70 -5.58 14.37
CA TYR A 87 -1.61 -4.56 13.86
C TYR A 87 -1.55 -4.46 12.34
N ASN A 88 -2.69 -4.41 11.66
CA ASN A 88 -2.73 -3.97 10.27
C ASN A 88 -2.72 -2.43 10.23
N LEU A 89 -1.63 -1.84 9.75
CA LEU A 89 -1.42 -0.40 9.74
C LEU A 89 -1.78 0.17 8.36
N THR A 90 -3.08 0.31 8.12
CA THR A 90 -3.64 0.80 6.85
C THR A 90 -4.59 1.97 7.08
N GLY A 91 -4.76 2.82 6.07
CA GLY A 91 -5.88 3.75 5.97
C GLY A 91 -7.17 3.07 5.51
N GLU A 92 -8.16 3.89 5.14
CA GLU A 92 -9.38 3.43 4.46
C GLU A 92 -9.04 2.80 3.11
N ALA A 93 -9.72 1.69 2.78
CA ALA A 93 -9.48 0.98 1.54
C ALA A 93 -10.19 1.65 0.36
N ILE A 94 -9.41 1.99 -0.67
CA ILE A 94 -9.89 2.63 -1.90
C ILE A 94 -9.46 1.84 -3.14
N SER A 95 -10.26 1.94 -4.19
CA SER A 95 -9.96 1.42 -5.53
C SER A 95 -9.01 2.34 -6.30
N GLN A 96 -8.47 1.86 -7.42
CA GLN A 96 -7.63 2.69 -8.30
C GLN A 96 -8.40 3.81 -9.00
N ALA A 97 -9.71 3.61 -9.24
CA ALA A 97 -10.58 4.67 -9.75
C ALA A 97 -10.75 5.79 -8.72
N GLU A 98 -11.02 5.43 -7.45
CA GLU A 98 -11.08 6.41 -6.36
C GLU A 98 -9.72 7.10 -6.15
N LEU A 99 -8.60 6.40 -6.28
CA LEU A 99 -7.27 7.02 -6.24
C LEU A 99 -7.07 8.04 -7.37
N ALA A 100 -7.48 7.71 -8.61
CA ALA A 100 -7.42 8.64 -9.73
C ALA A 100 -8.26 9.91 -9.48
N ASP A 101 -9.47 9.76 -8.93
CA ASP A 101 -10.35 10.88 -8.58
C ASP A 101 -9.71 11.78 -7.51
N LEU A 102 -9.09 11.19 -6.48
CA LEU A 102 -8.38 11.93 -5.44
C LEU A 102 -7.15 12.68 -5.98
N ILE A 103 -6.38 12.05 -6.87
CA ILE A 103 -5.25 12.70 -7.54
C ILE A 103 -5.75 13.88 -8.39
N ASN A 104 -6.81 13.70 -9.16
CA ASN A 104 -7.41 14.76 -9.98
C ASN A 104 -7.84 15.96 -9.14
N ASP A 105 -8.52 15.72 -8.02
CA ASP A 105 -8.98 16.76 -7.11
C ASP A 105 -7.79 17.55 -6.50
N VAL A 106 -6.74 16.85 -6.07
CA VAL A 106 -5.59 17.48 -5.39
C VAL A 106 -4.62 18.15 -6.37
N TYR A 107 -4.35 17.55 -7.53
CA TYR A 107 -3.37 18.04 -8.50
C TYR A 107 -3.97 18.83 -9.67
N GLY A 108 -5.29 18.83 -9.83
CA GLY A 108 -5.96 19.49 -10.96
C GLY A 108 -5.71 18.78 -12.29
N THR A 109 -5.59 17.45 -12.26
CA THR A 109 -5.42 16.59 -13.44
C THR A 109 -6.75 16.04 -13.95
N GLU A 110 -6.74 15.38 -15.11
CA GLU A 110 -7.91 14.70 -15.71
C GLU A 110 -7.62 13.22 -16.01
N LEU A 111 -6.90 12.55 -15.11
CA LEU A 111 -6.53 11.14 -15.23
C LEU A 111 -7.77 10.25 -15.15
N LYS A 112 -7.77 9.17 -15.92
CA LYS A 112 -8.76 8.10 -15.81
C LYS A 112 -8.07 6.82 -15.37
N TYR A 113 -8.75 6.00 -14.58
CA TYR A 113 -8.30 4.65 -14.32
C TYR A 113 -8.67 3.72 -15.49
N GLN A 114 -7.68 3.00 -16.02
CA GLN A 114 -7.85 2.01 -17.06
C GLN A 114 -7.35 0.64 -16.58
N ALA A 115 -8.30 -0.24 -16.26
CA ALA A 115 -7.99 -1.62 -15.91
C ALA A 115 -7.49 -2.41 -17.14
N VAL A 116 -6.48 -3.25 -16.93
CA VAL A 116 -5.95 -4.20 -17.92
C VAL A 116 -5.84 -5.61 -17.35
N SER A 117 -5.63 -6.60 -18.21
CA SER A 117 -5.38 -7.97 -17.75
C SER A 117 -4.06 -8.05 -16.96
N ILE A 118 -4.03 -8.95 -15.98
CA ILE A 118 -2.83 -9.24 -15.17
C ILE A 118 -1.64 -9.59 -16.08
N GLU A 119 -1.87 -10.40 -17.11
CA GLU A 119 -0.82 -10.80 -18.06
C GLU A 119 -0.25 -9.60 -18.81
N ASN A 120 -1.12 -8.75 -19.40
CA ASN A 120 -0.64 -7.58 -20.16
C ASN A 120 0.13 -6.62 -19.26
N TYR A 121 -0.41 -6.33 -18.06
CA TYR A 121 0.26 -5.43 -17.13
C TYR A 121 1.62 -5.98 -16.69
N LYS A 122 1.71 -7.28 -16.41
CA LYS A 122 2.98 -7.93 -16.07
C LYS A 122 4.01 -7.79 -17.20
N GLN A 123 3.62 -8.05 -18.45
CA GLN A 123 4.52 -7.91 -19.59
C GLN A 123 4.98 -6.46 -19.77
N GLU A 124 4.07 -5.49 -19.64
CA GLU A 124 4.39 -4.05 -19.69
C GLU A 124 5.40 -3.66 -18.59
N ARG A 125 5.16 -4.06 -17.34
CA ARG A 125 6.05 -3.75 -16.22
C ARG A 125 7.41 -4.46 -16.33
N ILE A 126 7.47 -5.70 -16.84
CA ILE A 126 8.73 -6.40 -17.09
C ILE A 126 9.55 -5.69 -18.17
N ALA A 127 8.90 -5.24 -19.25
CA ALA A 127 9.57 -4.51 -20.31
C ALA A 127 10.18 -3.18 -19.83
N GLU A 128 9.50 -2.50 -18.90
CA GLU A 128 9.94 -1.22 -18.36
C GLU A 128 11.00 -1.37 -17.24
N LEU A 129 10.79 -2.31 -16.31
CA LEU A 129 11.51 -2.35 -15.03
C LEU A 129 12.37 -3.61 -14.85
N GLY A 130 12.39 -4.49 -15.85
CA GLY A 130 13.04 -5.79 -15.80
C GLY A 130 12.22 -6.87 -15.10
N ASP A 131 12.64 -8.12 -15.28
CA ASP A 131 11.89 -9.32 -14.86
C ASP A 131 11.48 -9.28 -13.37
N PHE A 132 12.44 -9.01 -12.49
CA PHE A 132 12.20 -9.06 -11.05
C PHE A 132 11.23 -7.96 -10.57
N ILE A 133 11.56 -6.68 -10.81
CA ILE A 133 10.76 -5.55 -10.31
C ILE A 133 9.41 -5.50 -11.03
N GLY A 134 9.38 -5.73 -12.34
CA GLY A 134 8.14 -5.74 -13.11
C GLY A 134 7.16 -6.81 -12.62
N THR A 135 7.66 -8.01 -12.32
CA THR A 135 6.86 -9.10 -11.76
C THR A 135 6.35 -8.79 -10.35
N VAL A 136 7.17 -8.16 -9.50
CA VAL A 136 6.76 -7.74 -8.15
C VAL A 136 5.64 -6.70 -8.21
N ILE A 137 5.79 -5.65 -9.03
CA ILE A 137 4.79 -4.58 -9.14
C ILE A 137 3.48 -5.12 -9.71
N ALA A 138 3.53 -5.94 -10.76
CA ALA A 138 2.33 -6.59 -11.27
C ALA A 138 1.64 -7.48 -10.23
N GLY A 139 2.43 -8.17 -9.40
CA GLY A 139 1.92 -8.98 -8.29
C GLY A 139 1.20 -8.17 -7.20
N ILE A 140 1.59 -6.91 -6.97
CA ILE A 140 0.92 -6.01 -6.01
C ILE A 140 -0.51 -5.72 -6.50
N TYR A 141 -0.67 -5.24 -7.73
CA TYR A 141 -2.00 -4.91 -8.28
C TYR A 141 -2.85 -6.17 -8.55
N GLU A 142 -2.23 -7.31 -8.91
CA GLU A 142 -2.92 -8.60 -8.92
C GLU A 142 -3.46 -8.94 -7.52
N GLY A 143 -2.68 -8.67 -6.46
CA GLY A 143 -3.13 -8.80 -5.08
C GLY A 143 -4.36 -7.95 -4.78
N MET A 144 -4.32 -6.67 -5.16
CA MET A 144 -5.46 -5.77 -5.01
C MET A 144 -6.71 -6.31 -5.72
N SER A 145 -6.57 -6.80 -6.96
CA SER A 145 -7.68 -7.39 -7.72
C SER A 145 -8.34 -8.60 -7.06
N ARG A 146 -7.59 -9.28 -6.19
CA ARG A 146 -8.06 -10.44 -5.41
C ARG A 146 -8.53 -10.07 -4.01
N GLY A 147 -8.52 -8.78 -3.66
CA GLY A 147 -8.94 -8.28 -2.35
C GLY A 147 -7.96 -8.54 -1.22
N VAL A 148 -6.73 -9.01 -1.49
CA VAL A 148 -5.79 -9.35 -0.39
C VAL A 148 -5.22 -8.12 0.33
N ASN A 149 -5.40 -6.93 -0.25
CA ASN A 149 -4.98 -5.65 0.32
C ASN A 149 -6.14 -4.89 0.99
N GLU A 150 -7.34 -5.45 1.01
CA GLU A 150 -8.51 -4.92 1.72
C GLU A 150 -8.63 -5.62 3.09
N VAL A 151 -7.81 -5.17 4.04
CA VAL A 151 -7.78 -5.72 5.40
C VAL A 151 -8.38 -4.73 6.40
N PRO A 152 -9.01 -5.19 7.49
CA PRO A 152 -9.44 -4.31 8.57
C PRO A 152 -8.24 -3.55 9.15
N SER A 153 -8.38 -2.23 9.28
CA SER A 153 -7.35 -1.39 9.87
C SER A 153 -7.35 -1.49 11.40
N ASP A 154 -6.17 -1.63 11.98
CA ASP A 154 -5.90 -1.46 13.41
C ASP A 154 -5.15 -0.16 13.71
N TYR A 155 -5.02 0.74 12.72
CA TYR A 155 -4.20 1.94 12.85
C TYR A 155 -4.58 2.75 14.08
N GLU A 156 -5.88 2.97 14.33
CA GLU A 156 -6.33 3.74 15.50
C GLU A 156 -5.93 3.09 16.83
N LYS A 157 -5.95 1.76 16.92
CA LYS A 157 -5.53 1.04 18.13
C LYS A 157 -4.04 1.22 18.38
N ALA A 158 -3.22 1.23 17.33
CA ALA A 158 -1.78 1.41 17.42
C ALA A 158 -1.38 2.87 17.66
N ALA A 159 -1.99 3.80 16.92
CA ALA A 159 -1.64 5.21 16.87
C ALA A 159 -2.43 6.09 17.85
N GLY A 160 -3.51 5.60 18.46
CA GLY A 160 -4.35 6.40 19.36
C GLY A 160 -5.12 7.54 18.68
N ARG A 161 -5.16 7.56 17.35
CA ARG A 161 -6.00 8.40 16.49
C ARG A 161 -6.27 7.68 15.19
N VAL A 162 -7.35 8.05 14.50
CA VAL A 162 -7.62 7.55 13.14
C VAL A 162 -6.48 7.89 12.18
N HIS A 163 -6.26 7.01 11.20
CA HIS A 163 -5.38 7.29 10.06
C HIS A 163 -5.95 8.50 9.30
N LYS A 164 -5.08 9.38 8.80
CA LYS A 164 -5.52 10.50 7.95
C LYS A 164 -6.30 9.99 6.73
N PRO A 165 -7.36 10.67 6.28
CA PRO A 165 -7.98 10.35 5.00
C PRO A 165 -6.94 10.36 3.88
N ILE A 166 -7.06 9.46 2.90
CA ILE A 166 -6.06 9.36 1.81
C ILE A 166 -5.91 10.68 1.05
N LYS A 167 -6.99 11.44 0.88
CA LYS A 167 -6.92 12.80 0.31
C LYS A 167 -5.94 13.71 1.05
N GLU A 168 -6.01 13.77 2.38
CA GLU A 168 -5.12 14.60 3.20
C GLU A 168 -3.66 14.11 3.08
N VAL A 169 -3.45 12.80 2.98
CA VAL A 169 -2.10 12.23 2.74
C VAL A 169 -1.53 12.69 1.39
N ILE A 170 -2.36 12.73 0.34
CA ILE A 170 -1.96 13.21 -0.98
C ILE A 170 -1.66 14.72 -0.94
N GLU A 171 -2.48 15.52 -0.24
CA GLU A 171 -2.26 16.95 -0.04
C GLU A 171 -0.94 17.22 0.71
N ASP A 172 -0.67 16.47 1.78
CA ASP A 172 0.59 16.55 2.54
C ASP A 172 1.79 16.24 1.65
N PHE A 173 1.71 15.18 0.84
CA PHE A 173 2.78 14.80 -0.09
C PHE A 173 3.08 15.92 -1.09
N LYS A 174 2.04 16.48 -1.71
CA LYS A 174 2.13 17.63 -2.64
C LYS A 174 2.79 18.85 -2.00
N ASN A 175 2.47 19.16 -0.75
CA ASN A 175 3.02 20.32 -0.04
C ASN A 175 4.47 20.12 0.44
N SER A 176 4.94 18.87 0.49
CA SER A 176 6.29 18.51 0.93
C SER A 176 7.31 18.35 -0.21
N SER A 177 6.82 18.32 -1.46
CA SER A 177 7.60 18.19 -2.70
C SER A 177 7.87 19.55 -3.32
#